data_AF-A0A849BT35-F1
#
_entry.id   AF-A0A849BT35-F1
#
_cell.length_a   1.000
_cell.length_b   1.000
_cell.length_c   1.000
_cell.angle_alpha   90.00
_cell.angle_beta   90.00
_cell.angle_gamma   90.00
#
_symmetry.space_group_name_H-M   'P 1'
#
loop_
_entity.id
_entity.type
_entity.pdbx_description
1 polymer ?
#
loop_
_entity_poly.entity_id
_entity_poly.type
_entity_poly.pdbx_seq_one_letter_code
_entity_poly.pdbx_strand_id
1 'polypeptide(L)'
;WRLLLGALPGLVLLAVAAAGGASAATAVLVAVVGVLVLLAGTAAGAAAVHLRALRVAVPANLYGVCSGMPSGDAPDDDRDDDRVLAPWLTDLLDEAAGLPEGAGPLTFGHLWAGPGAEPLTGLEEAPADAAVRLEVVTTSVTHGRPVRMPLGARRDGVPPLYVDPAELRRLLPERVVAWVEEHPPPLPEDPAERLERRARDALARPLVPLPASADLPVALAVRTSLSYPLLVSAVPFHVLDLEEGAGALRRVAAAVDDVLSSATSSRSSGAPGSEPGEEDPLGAVLVRLPGEVLPTRRVWTTDGGVTSNFPVQVFDAFAPSRPTFGITLRPQRPGSPMGGPLDPGAPGPADDALAPVLHPLEPGADGSPAGVLRFAGAVLSTMQDWSDTVQLPLPGVRDRVAQVEVPSGDGGWDLRMPPEAIARLAGRGREAGVALRERFTTAGASGWTGWETHRWTRLRASLPLLEEAAGELVAALDPATAGPGEQDLREMLRLPPEEVPVHPWTGRSQRRRAQQALAGLLESSPAGVPPEDRLGAGAPQPPLALRYGPRDGV
;
A
#
# COMPACT_ATOMS: atom_id res chain seq x y z
N TRP A 1 31.12 16.49 17.72
CA TRP A 1 32.06 17.60 17.47
C TRP A 1 31.39 18.93 17.06
N ARG A 2 30.32 18.95 16.25
CA ARG A 2 29.67 20.21 15.83
C ARG A 2 28.97 20.99 16.96
N LEU A 3 28.33 20.28 17.88
CA LEU A 3 27.82 20.86 19.14
C LEU A 3 28.96 21.49 19.95
N LEU A 4 30.11 20.80 20.02
CA LEU A 4 31.29 21.28 20.73
C LEU A 4 31.90 22.53 20.07
N LEU A 5 31.91 22.61 18.74
CA LEU A 5 32.34 23.82 18.02
C LEU A 5 31.43 25.02 18.27
N GLY A 6 30.11 24.80 18.31
CA GLY A 6 29.14 25.83 18.66
C GLY A 6 29.29 26.31 20.11
N ALA A 7 29.58 25.40 21.03
CA ALA A 7 29.78 25.69 22.46
C ALA A 7 31.13 26.37 22.78
N LEU A 8 32.15 26.15 21.94
CA LEU A 8 33.54 26.57 22.19
C LEU A 8 33.70 28.06 22.55
N PRO A 9 33.09 29.03 21.85
CA PRO A 9 33.28 30.45 22.16
C PRO A 9 32.74 30.83 23.55
N GLY A 10 31.63 30.23 23.97
CA GLY A 10 31.06 30.43 25.30
C GLY A 10 31.92 29.82 26.40
N LEU A 11 32.46 28.62 26.17
CA LEU A 11 33.40 27.97 27.09
C LEU A 11 34.69 28.79 27.27
N VAL A 12 35.20 29.39 26.19
CA VAL A 12 36.38 30.28 26.25
C VAL A 12 36.08 31.53 27.08
N LEU A 13 34.92 32.17 26.89
CA LEU A 13 34.52 33.33 27.69
C LEU A 13 34.36 33.01 29.17
N LEU A 14 33.82 31.84 29.50
CA LEU A 14 33.71 31.34 30.87
C LEU A 14 35.10 31.06 31.48
N ALA A 15 36.01 30.48 30.71
CA ALA A 15 37.39 30.27 31.15
C ALA A 15 38.13 31.60 31.41
N VAL A 16 37.92 32.61 30.55
CA VAL A 16 38.48 33.97 30.72
C VAL A 16 37.91 34.66 31.97
N ALA A 17 36.61 34.52 32.25
CA ALA A 17 36.02 35.05 33.48
C ALA A 17 36.58 34.37 34.75
N ALA A 18 36.92 33.07 34.67
CA ALA A 18 37.44 32.29 35.79
C ALA A 18 38.95 32.46 36.04
N ALA A 19 39.74 32.80 35.01
CA ALA A 19 41.20 32.93 35.12
C ALA A 19 41.68 34.14 35.95
N GLY A 20 40.77 35.08 36.27
CA GLY A 20 41.07 36.29 37.06
C GLY A 20 41.83 37.36 36.27
N GLY A 21 41.76 38.62 36.73
CA GLY A 21 42.46 39.77 36.11
C GLY A 21 41.58 41.01 35.84
N ALA A 22 40.28 40.90 36.05
CA ALA A 22 39.33 42.02 35.91
C ALA A 22 38.57 42.27 37.23
N SER A 23 37.85 43.39 37.30
CA SER A 23 36.97 43.68 38.44
C SER A 23 35.85 42.63 38.55
N ALA A 24 35.31 42.41 39.76
CA ALA A 24 34.24 41.45 39.99
C ALA A 24 33.02 41.70 39.07
N ALA A 25 32.66 42.96 38.83
CA ALA A 25 31.55 43.33 37.94
C ALA A 25 31.83 42.94 36.47
N THR A 26 33.07 43.14 36.01
CA THR A 26 33.50 42.74 34.65
C THR A 26 33.52 41.23 34.49
N ALA A 27 34.02 40.49 35.49
CA ALA A 27 34.03 39.03 35.47
C ALA A 27 32.61 38.44 35.42
N VAL A 28 31.67 39.00 36.19
CA VAL A 28 30.25 38.60 36.15
C VAL A 28 29.63 38.88 34.79
N LEU A 29 29.87 40.07 34.20
CA LEU A 29 29.34 40.41 32.88
C LEU A 29 29.88 39.45 31.80
N VAL A 30 31.20 39.18 31.80
CA VAL A 30 31.83 38.25 30.85
C VAL A 30 31.31 36.83 31.04
N ALA A 31 31.07 36.40 32.28
CA ALA A 31 30.48 35.09 32.56
C ALA A 31 29.03 35.01 32.03
N VAL A 32 28.20 36.02 32.25
CA VAL A 32 26.82 36.08 31.73
C VAL A 32 26.81 36.02 30.20
N VAL A 33 27.65 36.83 29.54
CA VAL A 33 27.80 36.79 28.08
C VAL A 33 28.32 35.42 27.62
N GLY A 34 29.28 34.83 28.34
CA GLY A 34 29.79 33.49 28.08
C GLY A 34 28.71 32.41 28.15
N VAL A 35 27.84 32.45 29.15
CA VAL A 35 26.68 31.55 29.26
C VAL A 35 25.72 31.77 28.09
N LEU A 36 25.38 33.01 27.75
CA LEU A 36 24.48 33.31 26.63
C LEU A 36 25.05 32.82 25.29
N VAL A 37 26.34 33.05 25.04
CA VAL A 37 27.04 32.57 23.82
C VAL A 37 27.15 31.05 23.81
N LEU A 38 27.37 30.41 24.97
CA LEU A 38 27.39 28.96 25.10
C LEU A 38 26.02 28.36 24.73
N LEU A 39 24.93 28.89 25.30
CA LEU A 39 23.58 28.44 25.04
C LEU A 39 23.18 28.66 23.58
N ALA A 40 23.40 29.87 23.06
CA ALA A 40 23.10 30.22 21.67
C ALA A 40 23.93 29.39 20.67
N GLY A 41 25.22 29.21 20.94
CA GLY A 41 26.12 28.42 20.11
C GLY A 41 25.81 26.92 20.14
N THR A 42 25.43 26.38 21.29
CA THR A 42 24.96 24.99 21.41
C THR A 42 23.64 24.80 20.65
N ALA A 43 22.69 25.72 20.78
CA ALA A 43 21.43 25.70 20.04
C ALA A 43 21.66 25.80 18.51
N ALA A 44 22.55 26.69 18.07
CA ALA A 44 22.92 26.80 16.66
C ALA A 44 23.63 25.54 16.13
N GLY A 45 24.52 24.95 16.94
CA GLY A 45 25.17 23.67 16.63
C GLY A 45 24.17 22.52 16.50
N ALA A 46 23.18 22.45 17.41
CA ALA A 46 22.10 21.46 17.36
C ALA A 46 21.22 21.67 16.13
N ALA A 47 20.81 22.92 15.86
CA ALA A 47 20.05 23.27 14.67
C ALA A 47 20.80 22.90 13.39
N ALA A 48 22.11 23.16 13.29
CA ALA A 48 22.92 22.79 12.14
C ALA A 48 23.01 21.26 11.94
N VAL A 49 23.06 20.48 13.03
CA VAL A 49 23.03 19.01 12.98
C VAL A 49 21.68 18.53 12.46
N HIS A 50 20.57 19.01 13.02
CA HIS A 50 19.22 18.63 12.58
C HIS A 50 18.93 19.08 11.14
N LEU A 51 19.33 20.31 10.76
CA LEU A 51 19.18 20.81 9.39
C LEU A 51 19.97 19.98 8.39
N ARG A 52 21.21 19.56 8.73
CA ARG A 52 21.95 18.64 7.86
C ARG A 52 21.30 17.26 7.81
N ALA A 53 20.82 16.76 8.94
CA ALA A 53 20.14 15.47 8.97
C ALA A 53 18.93 15.50 8.01
N LEU A 54 18.09 16.53 8.11
CA LEU A 54 16.90 16.70 7.26
C LEU A 54 17.23 16.96 5.78
N ARG A 55 18.30 17.69 5.48
CA ARG A 55 18.63 18.07 4.09
C ARG A 55 19.53 17.08 3.34
N VAL A 56 20.31 16.30 4.07
CA VAL A 56 21.36 15.46 3.47
C VAL A 56 21.24 14.03 3.95
N ALA A 57 21.29 13.78 5.26
CA ALA A 57 21.40 12.41 5.77
C ALA A 57 20.11 11.59 5.53
N VAL A 58 18.95 12.17 5.86
CA VAL A 58 17.65 11.52 5.68
C VAL A 58 17.34 11.29 4.19
N PRO A 59 17.47 12.28 3.28
CA PRO A 59 17.32 12.03 1.84
C PRO A 59 18.33 11.02 1.29
N ALA A 60 19.60 11.07 1.70
CA ALA A 60 20.60 10.09 1.28
C ALA A 60 20.28 8.67 1.77
N ASN A 61 19.59 8.55 2.90
CA ASN A 61 19.08 7.31 3.44
C ASN A 61 17.61 7.03 3.05
N LEU A 62 17.22 7.44 1.83
CA LEU A 62 15.91 7.14 1.25
C LEU A 62 14.75 7.59 2.16
N TYR A 63 14.90 8.80 2.72
CA TYR A 63 13.93 9.44 3.62
C TYR A 63 13.68 8.71 4.95
N GLY A 64 14.60 7.84 5.41
CA GLY A 64 14.57 7.22 6.74
C GLY A 64 15.78 7.58 7.60
N VAL A 65 15.65 7.43 8.92
CA VAL A 65 16.77 7.50 9.87
C VAL A 65 17.52 6.17 9.95
N CYS A 66 16.82 5.04 9.78
CA CYS A 66 17.41 3.70 9.66
C CYS A 66 16.90 2.97 8.42
N SER A 67 17.74 2.15 7.81
CA SER A 67 17.34 1.33 6.65
C SER A 67 16.64 0.03 7.04
N GLY A 68 16.85 -0.44 8.26
CA GLY A 68 16.45 -1.78 8.72
C GLY A 68 17.42 -2.89 8.29
N MET A 69 18.60 -2.54 7.77
CA MET A 69 19.69 -3.46 7.42
C MET A 69 20.91 -3.26 8.35
N PRO A 70 21.81 -4.26 8.46
CA PRO A 70 23.01 -4.15 9.29
C PRO A 70 23.86 -2.95 8.89
N SER A 71 24.37 -2.22 9.87
CA SER A 71 25.30 -1.11 9.62
C SER A 71 26.72 -1.66 9.41
N GLY A 72 27.38 -1.27 8.32
CA GLY A 72 28.76 -1.72 8.02
C GLY A 72 29.81 -1.33 9.08
N ASP A 73 29.49 -0.38 9.95
CA ASP A 73 30.34 0.10 11.06
C ASP A 73 30.04 -0.59 12.41
N ALA A 74 29.11 -1.55 12.46
CA ALA A 74 28.78 -2.25 13.70
C ALA A 74 29.93 -3.20 14.11
N PRO A 75 30.41 -3.14 15.38
CA PRO A 75 31.42 -4.08 15.87
C PRO A 75 30.90 -5.52 15.77
N ASP A 76 31.78 -6.48 15.46
CA ASP A 76 31.42 -7.87 15.14
C ASP A 76 30.55 -8.57 16.21
N ASP A 77 30.63 -8.14 17.47
CA ASP A 77 29.90 -8.71 18.61
C ASP A 77 28.42 -8.25 18.69
N ASP A 78 28.05 -7.16 18.00
CA ASP A 78 26.67 -6.65 17.91
C ASP A 78 26.00 -6.99 16.56
N ARG A 79 26.67 -7.74 15.68
CA ARG A 79 26.12 -8.25 14.40
C ARG A 79 25.31 -9.53 14.58
N ASP A 80 24.49 -9.58 15.62
CA ASP A 80 23.49 -10.62 15.79
C ASP A 80 22.40 -10.33 14.72
N ASP A 81 22.60 -10.85 13.50
CA ASP A 81 21.74 -10.61 12.32
C ASP A 81 20.26 -10.91 12.64
N ASP A 82 20.02 -11.84 13.56
CA ASP A 82 18.73 -12.23 14.15
C ASP A 82 17.95 -11.06 14.79
N ARG A 83 18.56 -9.89 14.98
CA ARG A 83 17.93 -8.71 15.63
C ARG A 83 17.68 -7.55 14.68
N VAL A 84 18.13 -7.63 13.43
CA VAL A 84 18.01 -6.54 12.47
C VAL A 84 16.73 -6.70 11.66
N LEU A 85 15.94 -5.63 11.55
CA LEU A 85 14.55 -5.68 11.10
C LEU A 85 14.33 -6.45 9.78
N ALA A 86 15.06 -6.14 8.71
CA ALA A 86 14.79 -6.72 7.39
C ALA A 86 15.25 -8.18 7.27
N PRO A 87 16.47 -8.59 7.71
CA PRO A 87 16.84 -10.00 7.81
C PRO A 87 15.88 -10.81 8.67
N TRP A 88 15.68 -10.39 9.93
CA TRP A 88 14.78 -11.06 10.88
C TRP A 88 13.36 -11.23 10.33
N LEU A 89 12.79 -10.19 9.72
CA LEU A 89 11.46 -10.26 9.13
C LEU A 89 11.40 -11.26 7.98
N THR A 90 12.44 -11.30 7.14
CA THR A 90 12.50 -12.23 6.00
C THR A 90 12.59 -13.67 6.51
N ASP A 91 13.48 -13.94 7.49
CA ASP A 91 13.61 -15.26 8.11
C ASP A 91 12.30 -15.69 8.79
N LEU A 92 11.67 -14.80 9.56
CA LEU A 92 10.40 -15.09 10.23
C LEU A 92 9.29 -15.47 9.24
N LEU A 93 9.20 -14.78 8.10
CA LEU A 93 8.20 -15.08 7.07
C LEU A 93 8.47 -16.42 6.39
N ASP A 94 9.73 -16.69 6.04
CA ASP A 94 10.15 -17.93 5.39
C ASP A 94 9.92 -19.14 6.32
N GLU A 95 10.30 -19.01 7.60
CA GLU A 95 10.07 -20.02 8.64
C GLU A 95 8.58 -20.25 8.92
N ALA A 96 7.79 -19.17 9.01
CA ALA A 96 6.35 -19.28 9.25
C ALA A 96 5.62 -19.97 8.10
N ALA A 97 6.13 -19.84 6.87
CA ALA A 97 5.63 -20.57 5.71
C ALA A 97 6.15 -22.02 5.61
N GLY A 98 7.13 -22.40 6.43
CA GLY A 98 7.75 -23.71 6.42
C GLY A 98 8.64 -23.96 5.20
N LEU A 99 9.25 -22.90 4.65
CA LEU A 99 10.14 -23.04 3.50
C LEU A 99 11.46 -23.73 3.91
N PRO A 100 11.98 -24.65 3.09
CA PRO A 100 13.26 -25.26 3.38
C PRO A 100 14.40 -24.25 3.17
N GLU A 101 15.49 -24.45 3.89
CA GLU A 101 16.69 -23.63 3.77
C GLU A 101 17.17 -23.62 2.31
N GLY A 102 17.40 -22.43 1.76
CA GLY A 102 17.86 -22.26 0.37
C GLY A 102 16.77 -22.28 -0.71
N ALA A 103 15.48 -22.38 -0.37
CA ALA A 103 14.37 -22.35 -1.35
C ALA A 103 14.15 -20.98 -2.02
N GLY A 104 14.85 -19.94 -1.57
CA GLY A 104 14.53 -18.54 -1.90
C GLY A 104 13.53 -17.94 -0.91
N PRO A 105 13.19 -16.65 -1.07
CA PRO A 105 12.25 -15.97 -0.19
C PRO A 105 10.80 -16.42 -0.43
N LEU A 106 9.96 -16.32 0.60
CA LEU A 106 8.52 -16.48 0.48
C LEU A 106 7.95 -15.50 -0.56
N THR A 107 7.24 -16.04 -1.54
CA THR A 107 6.52 -15.26 -2.58
C THR A 107 5.01 -15.37 -2.43
N PHE A 108 4.24 -14.49 -3.08
CA PHE A 108 2.77 -14.63 -3.11
C PHE A 108 2.32 -15.91 -3.80
N GLY A 109 3.09 -16.42 -4.76
CA GLY A 109 2.84 -17.69 -5.44
C GLY A 109 2.83 -18.90 -4.51
N HIS A 110 3.72 -18.90 -3.51
CA HIS A 110 3.69 -19.89 -2.42
C HIS A 110 2.40 -19.79 -1.61
N LEU A 111 1.97 -18.57 -1.26
CA LEU A 111 0.75 -18.32 -0.50
C LEU A 111 -0.51 -18.74 -1.28
N TRP A 112 -0.54 -18.47 -2.58
CA TRP A 112 -1.68 -18.80 -3.44
C TRP A 112 -1.80 -20.30 -3.69
N ALA A 113 -0.67 -21.00 -3.89
CA ALA A 113 -0.63 -22.45 -4.03
C ALA A 113 -1.05 -23.16 -2.73
N GLY A 114 -0.59 -22.65 -1.59
CA GLY A 114 -0.83 -23.20 -0.27
C GLY A 114 0.23 -24.21 0.19
N PRO A 115 0.13 -24.69 1.44
CA PRO A 115 1.18 -25.47 2.08
C PRO A 115 1.50 -26.78 1.33
N GLY A 116 2.77 -26.99 1.02
CA GLY A 116 3.27 -28.22 0.38
C GLY A 116 2.96 -28.36 -1.12
N ALA A 117 2.30 -27.37 -1.73
CA ALA A 117 2.10 -27.31 -3.16
C ALA A 117 3.26 -26.57 -3.86
N GLU A 118 3.49 -26.89 -5.13
CA GLU A 118 4.43 -26.15 -5.96
C GLU A 118 3.97 -24.69 -6.10
N PRO A 119 4.87 -23.70 -5.95
CA PRO A 119 4.49 -22.29 -6.01
C PRO A 119 3.93 -21.92 -7.38
N LEU A 120 2.87 -21.12 -7.40
CA LEU A 120 2.39 -20.52 -8.66
C LEU A 120 3.38 -19.45 -9.11
N THR A 121 3.64 -19.35 -10.41
CA THR A 121 4.59 -18.38 -10.98
C THR A 121 3.98 -17.65 -12.17
N GLY A 122 4.48 -16.45 -12.47
CA GLY A 122 4.09 -15.66 -13.64
C GLY A 122 2.67 -15.08 -13.63
N LEU A 123 1.88 -15.30 -12.58
CA LEU A 123 0.51 -14.76 -12.49
C LEU A 123 0.53 -13.33 -11.95
N GLU A 124 -0.23 -12.43 -12.59
CA GLU A 124 -0.41 -11.04 -12.15
C GLU A 124 -1.52 -10.89 -11.10
N GLU A 125 -2.41 -11.88 -10.98
CA GLU A 125 -3.52 -11.87 -10.01
C GLU A 125 -3.68 -13.22 -9.33
N ALA A 126 -4.14 -13.17 -8.07
CA ALA A 126 -4.43 -14.36 -7.30
C ALA A 126 -5.60 -15.15 -7.91
N PRO A 127 -5.46 -16.48 -8.09
CA PRO A 127 -6.58 -17.32 -8.49
C PRO A 127 -7.80 -17.21 -7.56
N ALA A 128 -8.98 -17.52 -8.10
CA ALA A 128 -10.24 -17.50 -7.36
C ALA A 128 -10.22 -18.42 -6.13
N ASP A 129 -9.46 -19.50 -6.21
CA ASP A 129 -9.28 -20.58 -5.25
C ASP A 129 -7.94 -20.51 -4.49
N ALA A 130 -7.20 -19.41 -4.59
CA ALA A 130 -5.94 -19.20 -3.86
C ALA A 130 -6.08 -19.52 -2.36
N ALA A 131 -5.16 -20.33 -1.83
CA ALA A 131 -5.20 -20.85 -0.47
C ALA A 131 -5.08 -19.74 0.59
N VAL A 132 -4.08 -18.87 0.44
CA VAL A 132 -3.87 -17.69 1.28
C VAL A 132 -3.81 -16.45 0.40
N ARG A 133 -4.68 -15.48 0.65
CA ARG A 133 -4.62 -14.16 0.01
C ARG A 133 -4.09 -13.13 1.00
N LEU A 134 -2.79 -12.87 0.91
CA LEU A 134 -2.17 -11.75 1.59
C LEU A 134 -2.33 -10.50 0.72
N GLU A 135 -2.84 -9.43 1.31
CA GLU A 135 -2.92 -8.11 0.70
C GLU A 135 -2.23 -7.13 1.63
N VAL A 136 -1.25 -6.42 1.11
CA VAL A 136 -0.45 -5.45 1.85
C VAL A 136 -0.75 -4.06 1.28
N VAL A 137 -1.11 -3.11 2.14
CA VAL A 137 -1.35 -1.72 1.72
C VAL A 137 -0.11 -0.89 2.00
N THR A 138 0.32 -0.09 1.02
CA THR A 138 1.39 0.90 1.12
C THR A 138 0.88 2.24 0.60
N THR A 139 1.56 3.33 0.95
CA THR A 139 1.23 4.66 0.43
C THR A 139 2.25 5.11 -0.61
N SER A 140 1.79 5.36 -1.84
CA SER A 140 2.60 6.00 -2.87
C SER A 140 2.53 7.52 -2.73
N VAL A 141 3.54 8.13 -2.12
CA VAL A 141 3.59 9.59 -1.92
C VAL A 141 3.82 10.35 -3.24
N THR A 142 4.46 9.73 -4.23
CA THR A 142 4.60 10.32 -5.58
C THR A 142 3.23 10.49 -6.26
N HIS A 143 2.33 9.52 -6.07
CA HIS A 143 0.99 9.53 -6.68
C HIS A 143 -0.11 10.05 -5.73
N GLY A 144 0.19 10.28 -4.46
CA GLY A 144 -0.77 10.73 -3.45
C GLY A 144 -1.91 9.74 -3.17
N ARG A 145 -1.67 8.42 -3.26
CA ARG A 145 -2.71 7.40 -3.08
C ARG A 145 -2.22 6.13 -2.37
N PRO A 146 -3.11 5.37 -1.70
CA PRO A 146 -2.81 4.00 -1.31
C PRO A 146 -2.55 3.13 -2.55
N VAL A 147 -1.70 2.12 -2.38
CA VAL A 147 -1.38 1.09 -3.38
C VAL A 147 -1.38 -0.26 -2.67
N ARG A 148 -1.90 -1.29 -3.34
CA ARG A 148 -1.91 -2.66 -2.85
C ARG A 148 -0.75 -3.46 -3.42
N MET A 149 -0.18 -4.34 -2.60
CA MET A 149 0.81 -5.34 -2.96
C MET A 149 0.25 -6.73 -2.63
N PRO A 150 0.30 -7.69 -3.57
CA PRO A 150 0.90 -7.55 -4.88
C PRO A 150 0.06 -6.62 -5.78
N LEU A 151 0.66 -6.06 -6.82
CA LEU A 151 -0.03 -5.14 -7.73
C LEU A 151 -1.14 -5.91 -8.47
N GLY A 152 -2.28 -5.25 -8.76
CA GLY A 152 -3.33 -5.85 -9.59
C GLY A 152 -2.86 -6.07 -11.03
N ALA A 153 -3.69 -6.76 -11.85
CA ALA A 153 -3.36 -7.01 -13.24
C ALA A 153 -2.95 -5.72 -13.95
N ARG A 154 -1.76 -5.75 -14.57
CA ARG A 154 -1.29 -4.65 -15.41
C ARG A 154 -2.23 -4.52 -16.60
N ARG A 155 -2.52 -3.29 -16.99
CA ARG A 155 -3.25 -3.04 -18.24
C ARG A 155 -2.33 -3.33 -19.41
N ASP A 156 -2.92 -3.85 -20.49
CA ASP A 156 -2.20 -4.12 -21.73
C ASP A 156 -1.45 -2.85 -22.19
N GLY A 157 -0.18 -3.02 -22.54
CA GLY A 157 0.70 -1.93 -22.99
C GLY A 157 1.29 -1.05 -21.87
N VAL A 158 0.93 -1.24 -20.60
CA VAL A 158 1.56 -0.52 -19.48
C VAL A 158 2.83 -1.25 -19.03
N PRO A 159 4.02 -0.60 -19.04
CA PRO A 159 5.24 -1.24 -18.56
C PRO A 159 5.16 -1.61 -17.07
N PRO A 160 5.95 -2.60 -16.61
CA PRO A 160 6.03 -2.91 -15.18
C PRO A 160 6.65 -1.74 -14.41
N LEU A 161 6.51 -1.78 -13.08
CA LEU A 161 7.42 -1.05 -12.21
C LEU A 161 8.83 -1.64 -12.34
N TYR A 162 9.83 -0.80 -12.14
CA TYR A 162 11.23 -1.19 -12.09
C TYR A 162 11.80 -0.88 -10.71
N VAL A 163 12.87 -1.57 -10.35
CA VAL A 163 13.62 -1.36 -9.12
C VAL A 163 15.11 -1.25 -9.45
N ASP A 164 15.83 -0.50 -8.62
CA ASP A 164 17.30 -0.49 -8.66
C ASP A 164 17.81 -1.54 -7.67
N PRO A 165 18.44 -2.64 -8.14
CA PRO A 165 18.98 -3.66 -7.25
C PRO A 165 19.98 -3.11 -6.23
N ALA A 166 20.75 -2.08 -6.56
CA ALA A 166 21.68 -1.46 -5.62
C ALA A 166 20.96 -0.71 -4.49
N GLU A 167 19.80 -0.12 -4.77
CA GLU A 167 18.96 0.49 -3.73
C GLU A 167 18.26 -0.57 -2.89
N LEU A 168 17.76 -1.64 -3.50
CA LEU A 168 17.11 -2.74 -2.76
C LEU A 168 18.07 -3.43 -1.78
N ARG A 169 19.35 -3.63 -2.15
CA ARG A 169 20.37 -4.20 -1.24
C ARG A 169 20.58 -3.39 0.04
N ARG A 170 20.26 -2.09 0.01
CA ARG A 170 20.32 -1.23 1.20
C ARG A 170 19.13 -1.44 2.14
N LEU A 171 18.07 -2.11 1.68
CA LEU A 171 16.77 -2.22 2.35
C LEU A 171 16.36 -3.66 2.66
N LEU A 172 16.90 -4.64 1.93
CA LEU A 172 16.53 -6.05 1.97
C LEU A 172 17.76 -6.96 1.89
N PRO A 173 17.69 -8.20 2.43
CA PRO A 173 18.74 -9.20 2.30
C PRO A 173 19.05 -9.56 0.84
N GLU A 174 20.31 -9.93 0.54
CA GLU A 174 20.75 -10.26 -0.83
C GLU A 174 19.90 -11.35 -1.48
N ARG A 175 19.46 -12.36 -0.73
CA ARG A 175 18.61 -13.44 -1.28
C ARG A 175 17.29 -12.95 -1.86
N VAL A 176 16.72 -11.88 -1.30
CA VAL A 176 15.49 -11.26 -1.81
C VAL A 176 15.79 -10.45 -3.07
N VAL A 177 16.92 -9.74 -3.10
CA VAL A 177 17.31 -8.93 -4.26
C VAL A 177 17.71 -9.82 -5.44
N ALA A 178 18.51 -10.85 -5.20
CA ALA A 178 18.88 -11.84 -6.20
C ALA A 178 17.63 -12.51 -6.81
N TRP A 179 16.66 -12.89 -5.96
CA TRP A 179 15.38 -13.40 -6.45
C TRP A 179 14.67 -12.43 -7.40
N VAL A 180 14.59 -11.15 -7.03
CA VAL A 180 13.97 -10.10 -7.86
C VAL A 180 14.71 -9.93 -9.21
N GLU A 181 16.04 -10.04 -9.22
CA GLU A 181 16.84 -9.96 -10.45
C GLU A 181 16.67 -11.20 -11.34
N GLU A 182 16.50 -12.39 -10.74
CA GLU A 182 16.40 -13.68 -11.43
C GLU A 182 14.98 -14.01 -11.93
N HIS A 183 13.95 -13.34 -11.41
CA HIS A 183 12.54 -13.62 -11.72
C HIS A 183 11.82 -12.42 -12.37
N PRO A 184 12.23 -11.95 -13.57
CA PRO A 184 11.51 -10.89 -14.27
C PRO A 184 10.11 -11.36 -14.69
N PRO A 185 9.14 -10.45 -14.89
CA PRO A 185 7.81 -10.80 -15.36
C PRO A 185 7.82 -11.63 -16.65
N PRO A 186 6.82 -12.51 -16.85
CA PRO A 186 6.65 -13.23 -18.10
C PRO A 186 6.64 -12.28 -19.30
N LEU A 187 7.33 -12.70 -20.35
CA LEU A 187 7.35 -11.96 -21.60
C LEU A 187 6.07 -12.21 -22.40
N PRO A 188 5.61 -11.22 -23.20
CA PRO A 188 4.50 -11.42 -24.13
C PRO A 188 4.70 -12.64 -25.05
N GLU A 189 3.60 -13.25 -25.48
CA GLU A 189 3.63 -14.38 -26.41
C GLU A 189 4.04 -13.96 -27.83
N ASP A 190 3.65 -12.76 -28.25
CA ASP A 190 3.98 -12.22 -29.56
C ASP A 190 5.50 -11.97 -29.71
N PRO A 191 6.16 -12.45 -30.77
CA PRO A 191 7.59 -12.28 -30.96
C PRO A 191 8.06 -10.82 -31.04
N ALA A 192 7.27 -9.92 -31.64
CA ALA A 192 7.64 -8.51 -31.78
C ALA A 192 7.50 -7.79 -30.44
N GLU A 193 6.38 -7.97 -29.75
CA GLU A 193 6.18 -7.41 -28.40
C GLU A 193 7.22 -7.93 -27.40
N ARG A 194 7.58 -9.22 -27.50
CA ARG A 194 8.63 -9.84 -26.68
C ARG A 194 10.00 -9.21 -26.94
N LEU A 195 10.37 -9.00 -28.21
CA LEU A 195 11.65 -8.37 -28.56
C LEU A 195 11.68 -6.90 -28.13
N GLU A 196 10.58 -6.17 -28.35
CA GLU A 196 10.42 -4.79 -27.90
C GLU A 196 10.56 -4.69 -26.37
N ARG A 197 9.91 -5.59 -25.62
CA ARG A 197 10.02 -5.65 -24.17
C ARG A 197 11.45 -5.92 -23.71
N ARG A 198 12.14 -6.88 -24.33
CA ARG A 198 13.56 -7.18 -24.01
C ARG A 198 14.48 -5.99 -24.30
N ALA A 199 14.27 -5.30 -25.42
CA ALA A 199 15.03 -4.09 -25.76
C ALA A 199 14.78 -2.98 -24.74
N ARG A 200 13.52 -2.78 -24.34
CA ARG A 200 13.14 -1.81 -23.30
C ARG A 200 13.82 -2.10 -21.96
N ASP A 201 13.74 -3.35 -21.49
CA ASP A 201 14.35 -3.78 -20.23
C ASP A 201 15.89 -3.62 -20.28
N ALA A 202 16.52 -3.89 -21.44
CA ALA A 202 17.96 -3.69 -21.63
C ALA A 202 18.37 -2.20 -21.56
N LEU A 203 17.58 -1.31 -22.17
CA LEU A 203 17.80 0.14 -22.16
C LEU A 203 17.46 0.81 -20.82
N ALA A 204 16.69 0.14 -19.97
CA ALA A 204 16.37 0.60 -18.61
C ALA A 204 17.43 0.24 -17.56
N ARG A 205 18.44 -0.60 -17.91
CA ARG A 205 19.51 -0.99 -16.99
C ARG A 205 20.23 0.25 -16.40
N PRO A 206 20.65 0.21 -15.12
CA PRO A 206 20.72 -0.96 -14.23
C PRO A 206 19.39 -1.35 -13.57
N LEU A 207 18.29 -0.66 -13.88
CA LEU A 207 16.99 -1.01 -13.32
C LEU A 207 16.50 -2.36 -13.89
N VAL A 208 15.87 -3.15 -13.03
CA VAL A 208 15.25 -4.43 -13.41
C VAL A 208 13.74 -4.37 -13.22
N PRO A 209 12.94 -5.02 -14.08
CA PRO A 209 11.49 -5.04 -13.91
C PRO A 209 11.12 -5.79 -12.64
N LEU A 210 10.18 -5.24 -11.87
CA LEU A 210 9.61 -5.89 -10.69
C LEU A 210 8.91 -7.20 -11.12
N PRO A 211 9.06 -8.32 -10.37
CA PRO A 211 8.44 -9.60 -10.71
C PRO A 211 6.93 -9.54 -10.91
N ALA A 212 6.37 -10.55 -11.57
CA ALA A 212 4.93 -10.76 -11.57
C ALA A 212 4.41 -10.97 -10.14
N SER A 213 3.14 -10.69 -9.91
CA SER A 213 2.55 -10.72 -8.58
C SER A 213 2.77 -12.04 -7.84
N ALA A 214 2.71 -13.20 -8.53
CA ALA A 214 3.01 -14.51 -7.94
C ALA A 214 4.49 -14.67 -7.54
N ASP A 215 5.40 -14.08 -8.30
CA ASP A 215 6.85 -14.21 -8.07
C ASP A 215 7.39 -13.13 -7.12
N LEU A 216 6.56 -12.15 -6.73
CA LEU A 216 6.94 -11.05 -5.86
C LEU A 216 7.26 -11.57 -4.44
N PRO A 217 8.45 -11.27 -3.88
CA PRO A 217 8.75 -11.61 -2.49
C PRO A 217 7.83 -10.90 -1.51
N VAL A 218 7.25 -11.65 -0.57
CA VAL A 218 6.41 -11.12 0.50
C VAL A 218 7.19 -10.14 1.36
N ALA A 219 8.47 -10.42 1.64
CA ALA A 219 9.35 -9.52 2.40
C ALA A 219 9.47 -8.13 1.75
N LEU A 220 9.55 -8.04 0.41
CA LEU A 220 9.57 -6.75 -0.30
C LEU A 220 8.24 -6.01 -0.13
N ALA A 221 7.10 -6.69 -0.28
CA ALA A 221 5.78 -6.09 -0.09
C ALA A 221 5.60 -5.57 1.36
N VAL A 222 5.94 -6.40 2.34
CA VAL A 222 5.85 -6.04 3.77
C VAL A 222 6.82 -4.90 4.10
N ARG A 223 8.06 -4.92 3.62
CA ARG A 223 9.04 -3.84 3.84
C ARG A 223 8.58 -2.51 3.25
N THR A 224 7.87 -2.57 2.12
CA THR A 224 7.25 -1.40 1.48
C THR A 224 6.11 -0.81 2.32
N SER A 225 5.39 -1.66 3.06
CA SER A 225 4.29 -1.26 3.96
C SER A 225 4.72 -0.88 5.38
N LEU A 226 5.82 -1.46 5.90
CA LEU A 226 6.37 -1.18 7.24
C LEU A 226 7.34 0.02 7.26
N SER A 227 7.09 1.03 6.45
CA SER A 227 7.98 2.17 6.31
C SER A 227 7.56 3.32 7.24
N TYR A 228 7.61 3.12 8.56
CA TYR A 228 7.35 4.16 9.58
C TYR A 228 7.93 5.51 9.13
N PRO A 229 7.10 6.49 8.72
CA PRO A 229 7.60 7.61 7.93
C PRO A 229 8.72 8.35 8.65
N LEU A 230 9.80 8.66 7.93
CA LEU A 230 11.04 9.26 8.44
C LEU A 230 11.89 8.38 9.37
N LEU A 231 11.32 7.37 10.03
CA LEU A 231 12.08 6.44 10.87
C LEU A 231 12.75 5.38 10.01
N VAL A 232 11.95 4.61 9.27
CA VAL A 232 12.41 3.52 8.41
C VAL A 232 12.45 4.03 6.97
N SER A 233 13.54 3.73 6.25
CA SER A 233 13.73 4.17 4.86
C SER A 233 12.57 3.75 3.96
N ALA A 234 12.12 4.68 3.12
CA ALA A 234 11.12 4.45 2.08
C ALA A 234 11.68 3.54 0.98
N VAL A 235 10.79 2.82 0.29
CA VAL A 235 11.16 1.93 -0.83
C VAL A 235 10.96 2.68 -2.15
N PRO A 236 12.03 2.93 -2.93
CA PRO A 236 11.91 3.53 -4.25
C PRO A 236 11.57 2.49 -5.32
N PHE A 237 10.52 2.77 -6.09
CA PHE A 237 10.26 2.13 -7.37
C PHE A 237 10.53 3.12 -8.51
N HIS A 238 10.58 2.62 -9.73
CA HIS A 238 10.75 3.43 -10.93
C HIS A 238 9.66 3.07 -11.94
N VAL A 239 9.16 4.07 -12.66
CA VAL A 239 8.31 3.89 -13.83
C VAL A 239 9.04 4.44 -15.05
N LEU A 240 8.78 3.87 -16.21
CA LEU A 240 9.22 4.52 -17.45
C LEU A 240 8.43 5.80 -17.65
N ASP A 241 9.13 6.87 -17.98
CA ASP A 241 8.53 8.12 -18.34
C ASP A 241 8.00 8.02 -19.78
N LEU A 242 6.74 7.63 -19.92
CA LEU A 242 6.13 7.43 -21.23
C LEU A 242 6.02 8.72 -22.04
N GLU A 243 5.91 9.88 -21.38
CA GLU A 243 5.77 11.17 -22.04
C GLU A 243 7.12 11.64 -22.58
N GLU A 244 8.15 11.68 -21.72
CA GLU A 244 9.50 12.08 -22.12
C GLU A 244 10.15 11.02 -23.02
N GLY A 245 9.88 9.75 -22.75
CA GLY A 245 10.39 8.58 -23.46
C GLY A 245 9.64 8.22 -24.74
N ALA A 246 8.56 8.92 -25.11
CA ALA A 246 7.74 8.58 -26.27
C ALA A 246 8.56 8.49 -27.57
N GLY A 247 9.54 9.37 -27.74
CA GLY A 247 10.44 9.35 -28.89
C GLY A 247 11.37 8.13 -28.91
N ALA A 248 11.94 7.77 -27.75
CA ALA A 248 12.80 6.62 -27.59
C ALA A 248 12.02 5.32 -27.83
N LEU A 249 10.83 5.18 -27.25
CA LEU A 249 9.95 4.03 -27.44
C LEU A 249 9.57 3.83 -28.92
N ARG A 250 9.27 4.90 -29.65
CA ARG A 250 9.04 4.82 -31.10
C ARG A 250 10.26 4.32 -31.88
N ARG A 251 11.48 4.72 -31.48
CA ARG A 251 12.71 4.22 -32.10
C ARG A 251 12.96 2.76 -31.77
N VAL A 252 12.67 2.33 -30.54
CA VAL A 252 12.71 0.91 -30.15
C VAL A 252 11.78 0.10 -31.04
N ALA A 253 10.51 0.50 -31.17
CA ALA A 253 9.55 -0.17 -32.03
C ALA A 253 10.03 -0.23 -33.50
N ALA A 254 10.54 0.87 -34.04
CA ALA A 254 11.06 0.91 -35.41
C ALA A 254 12.30 0.01 -35.61
N ALA A 255 13.20 -0.05 -34.64
CA ALA A 255 14.38 -0.91 -34.69
C ALA A 255 14.01 -2.39 -34.60
N VAL A 256 13.02 -2.74 -33.79
CA VAL A 256 12.44 -4.09 -33.71
C VAL A 256 11.85 -4.49 -35.06
N ASP A 257 11.05 -3.61 -35.66
CA ASP A 257 10.37 -3.87 -36.94
C ASP A 257 11.38 -4.07 -38.09
N ASP A 258 12.46 -3.29 -38.12
CA ASP A 258 13.57 -3.46 -39.08
C ASP A 258 14.30 -4.79 -38.90
N VAL A 259 14.60 -5.19 -37.66
CA VAL A 259 15.27 -6.47 -37.36
C VAL A 259 14.39 -7.66 -37.76
N LEU A 260 13.09 -7.62 -37.46
CA LEU A 260 12.17 -8.70 -37.81
C LEU A 260 11.92 -8.78 -39.33
N SER A 261 11.83 -7.64 -40.01
CA SER A 261 11.67 -7.56 -41.46
C SER A 261 12.90 -8.07 -42.22
N SER A 262 14.11 -7.74 -41.74
CA SER A 262 15.37 -8.20 -42.33
C SER A 262 15.59 -9.70 -42.13
N ALA A 263 15.25 -10.25 -40.96
CA ALA A 263 15.28 -11.69 -40.69
C ALA A 263 14.32 -12.47 -41.62
N THR A 264 13.13 -11.93 -41.88
CA THR A 264 12.15 -12.54 -42.79
C THR A 264 12.63 -12.56 -44.25
N SER A 265 13.29 -11.50 -44.69
CA SER A 265 13.85 -11.36 -46.04
C SER A 265 15.08 -12.26 -46.27
N SER A 266 15.88 -12.49 -45.23
CA SER A 266 17.02 -13.44 -45.26
C SER A 266 16.54 -14.89 -45.40
N ARG A 267 15.47 -15.28 -44.66
CA ARG A 267 14.89 -16.63 -44.74
C ARG A 267 14.25 -16.96 -46.09
N SER A 268 13.74 -15.96 -46.81
CA SER A 268 13.15 -16.18 -48.15
C SER A 268 14.20 -16.27 -49.26
N SER A 269 15.45 -15.85 -49.01
CA SER A 269 16.54 -15.82 -49.99
C SER A 269 17.64 -16.87 -49.77
N GLY A 270 17.60 -17.64 -48.67
CA GLY A 270 18.58 -18.67 -48.33
C GLY A 270 18.40 -20.00 -49.09
N ALA A 271 19.51 -20.59 -49.56
CA ALA A 271 19.55 -21.93 -50.13
C ALA A 271 19.33 -23.02 -49.05
N PRO A 272 18.68 -24.16 -49.36
CA PRO A 272 18.41 -25.21 -48.38
C PRO A 272 19.72 -25.88 -47.93
N GLY A 273 20.16 -25.62 -46.69
CA GLY A 273 21.27 -26.35 -46.08
C GLY A 273 22.22 -25.58 -45.16
N SER A 274 22.10 -24.25 -45.01
CA SER A 274 22.83 -23.53 -43.97
C SER A 274 22.04 -23.58 -42.66
N GLU A 275 22.60 -24.18 -41.61
CA GLU A 275 22.04 -24.07 -40.26
C GLU A 275 21.91 -22.57 -39.91
N PRO A 276 20.73 -22.10 -39.48
CA PRO A 276 20.58 -20.71 -39.08
C PRO A 276 21.49 -20.48 -37.88
N GLY A 277 22.54 -19.67 -38.08
CA GLY A 277 23.27 -19.08 -36.96
C GLY A 277 22.24 -18.39 -36.06
N GLU A 278 22.37 -18.62 -34.76
CA GLU A 278 21.51 -18.03 -33.73
C GLU A 278 21.78 -16.52 -33.68
N GLU A 279 21.26 -15.77 -34.66
CA GLU A 279 21.36 -14.31 -34.69
C GLU A 279 20.63 -13.78 -33.46
N ASP A 280 21.38 -13.20 -32.51
CA ASP A 280 20.84 -12.51 -31.35
C ASP A 280 20.02 -11.29 -31.80
N PRO A 281 18.67 -11.37 -31.83
CA PRO A 281 17.86 -10.29 -32.36
C PRO A 281 17.88 -9.08 -31.44
N LEU A 282 18.10 -9.28 -30.14
CA LEU A 282 18.21 -8.21 -29.17
C LEU A 282 19.49 -7.41 -29.40
N GLY A 283 20.62 -8.09 -29.56
CA GLY A 283 21.89 -7.44 -29.93
C GLY A 283 21.76 -6.62 -31.22
N ALA A 284 21.08 -7.16 -32.24
CA ALA A 284 20.82 -6.45 -33.48
C ALA A 284 19.95 -5.19 -33.31
N VAL A 285 18.96 -5.22 -32.41
CA VAL A 285 18.16 -4.03 -32.05
C VAL A 285 19.01 -3.01 -31.30
N LEU A 286 19.79 -3.42 -30.31
CA LEU A 286 20.58 -2.51 -29.47
C LEU A 286 21.69 -1.80 -30.26
N VAL A 287 22.30 -2.46 -31.25
CA VAL A 287 23.27 -1.84 -32.17
C VAL A 287 22.64 -0.69 -32.97
N ARG A 288 21.34 -0.75 -33.26
CA ARG A 288 20.60 0.32 -33.97
C ARG A 288 20.19 1.48 -33.05
N LEU A 289 20.38 1.34 -31.74
CA LEU A 289 20.00 2.31 -30.72
C LEU A 289 21.22 2.77 -29.90
N PRO A 290 22.31 3.26 -30.54
CA PRO A 290 23.54 3.59 -29.83
C PRO A 290 23.34 4.75 -28.86
N GLY A 291 23.61 4.49 -27.57
CA GLY A 291 23.50 5.49 -26.50
C GLY A 291 22.06 5.88 -26.14
N GLU A 292 21.07 5.14 -26.64
CA GLU A 292 19.67 5.33 -26.24
C GLU A 292 19.50 4.95 -24.76
N VAL A 293 18.73 5.75 -24.03
CA VAL A 293 18.38 5.49 -22.62
C VAL A 293 16.92 5.83 -22.46
N LEU A 294 16.18 4.99 -21.73
CA LEU A 294 14.79 5.28 -21.43
C LEU A 294 14.70 6.15 -20.17
N PRO A 295 14.09 7.36 -20.25
CA PRO A 295 13.88 8.18 -19.07
C PRO A 295 12.97 7.45 -18.09
N THR A 296 13.31 7.53 -16.81
CA THR A 296 12.53 6.92 -15.73
C THR A 296 12.22 7.94 -14.65
N ARG A 297 11.09 7.74 -13.96
CA ARG A 297 10.67 8.56 -12.82
C ARG A 297 10.62 7.71 -11.57
N ARG A 298 11.10 8.27 -10.47
CA ARG A 298 11.02 7.65 -9.14
C ARG A 298 9.61 7.73 -8.58
N VAL A 299 9.12 6.59 -8.13
CA VAL A 299 7.88 6.43 -7.38
C VAL A 299 8.25 6.07 -5.95
N TRP A 300 8.03 7.00 -5.04
CA TRP A 300 8.28 6.81 -3.62
C TRP A 300 7.09 6.16 -2.95
N THR A 301 7.34 5.06 -2.27
CA THR A 301 6.36 4.36 -1.44
C THR A 301 6.82 4.33 0.02
N THR A 302 5.86 4.43 0.92
CA THR A 302 6.08 4.48 2.37
C THR A 302 4.94 3.78 3.11
N ASP A 303 4.92 3.88 4.43
CA ASP A 303 3.99 3.18 5.31
C ASP A 303 2.53 3.13 4.80
N GLY A 304 1.90 1.96 4.92
CA GLY A 304 0.46 1.83 4.65
C GLY A 304 -0.39 2.74 5.53
N GLY A 305 0.00 2.88 6.80
CA GLY A 305 -0.65 3.69 7.82
C GLY A 305 -0.65 5.21 7.56
N VAL A 306 0.03 5.69 6.52
CA VAL A 306 -0.16 7.07 6.05
C VAL A 306 -1.54 7.27 5.42
N THR A 307 -2.12 6.25 4.80
CA THR A 307 -3.43 6.35 4.10
C THR A 307 -4.52 5.44 4.67
N SER A 308 -4.17 4.30 5.26
CA SER A 308 -5.10 3.41 5.96
C SER A 308 -4.33 2.51 6.91
N ASN A 309 -4.68 2.56 8.20
CA ASN A 309 -4.11 1.71 9.24
C ASN A 309 -4.83 0.34 9.32
N PHE A 310 -6.06 0.25 8.81
CA PHE A 310 -6.89 -0.94 8.91
C PHE A 310 -7.75 -1.18 7.65
N PRO A 311 -7.13 -1.58 6.52
CA PRO A 311 -7.79 -1.69 5.21
C PRO A 311 -8.65 -2.97 5.07
N VAL A 312 -9.52 -3.26 6.03
CA VAL A 312 -10.32 -4.50 6.09
C VAL A 312 -11.26 -4.67 4.88
N GLN A 313 -11.62 -3.56 4.23
CA GLN A 313 -12.46 -3.53 3.02
C GLN A 313 -11.81 -4.12 1.78
N VAL A 314 -10.50 -4.30 1.75
CA VAL A 314 -9.81 -4.97 0.64
C VAL A 314 -10.32 -6.41 0.45
N PHE A 315 -10.86 -7.01 1.51
CA PHE A 315 -11.42 -8.35 1.51
C PHE A 315 -12.94 -8.39 1.36
N ASP A 316 -13.59 -7.26 1.07
CA ASP A 316 -15.04 -7.21 0.97
C ASP A 316 -15.56 -7.76 -0.35
N ALA A 317 -16.70 -8.45 -0.24
CA ALA A 317 -17.49 -8.92 -1.36
C ALA A 317 -18.98 -8.63 -1.11
N PHE A 318 -19.78 -8.60 -2.18
CA PHE A 318 -21.24 -8.46 -2.11
C PHE A 318 -21.87 -9.60 -1.30
N ALA A 319 -21.41 -10.84 -1.56
CA ALA A 319 -21.77 -12.03 -0.81
C ALA A 319 -20.48 -12.77 -0.43
N PRO A 320 -19.99 -12.66 0.81
CA PRO A 320 -18.72 -13.27 1.19
C PRO A 320 -18.84 -14.80 1.21
N SER A 321 -17.89 -15.47 0.57
CA SER A 321 -17.77 -16.94 0.53
C SER A 321 -16.90 -17.50 1.65
N ARG A 322 -16.11 -16.64 2.30
CA ARG A 322 -15.21 -16.95 3.40
C ARG A 322 -15.32 -15.88 4.49
N PRO A 323 -15.13 -16.21 5.77
CA PRO A 323 -15.08 -15.20 6.81
C PRO A 323 -13.79 -14.38 6.69
N THR A 324 -13.91 -13.08 6.94
CA THR A 324 -12.78 -12.16 7.13
C THR A 324 -12.78 -11.75 8.58
N PHE A 325 -11.63 -11.69 9.24
CA PHE A 325 -11.53 -11.25 10.62
C PHE A 325 -10.51 -10.14 10.74
N GLY A 326 -10.71 -9.26 11.71
CA GLY A 326 -9.78 -8.20 12.00
C GLY A 326 -9.59 -8.02 13.50
N ILE A 327 -8.36 -7.73 13.91
CA ILE A 327 -8.03 -7.33 15.27
C ILE A 327 -7.39 -5.95 15.16
N THR A 328 -8.05 -4.95 15.71
CA THR A 328 -7.54 -3.57 15.72
C THR A 328 -7.16 -3.15 17.13
N LEU A 329 -6.19 -2.25 17.23
CA LEU A 329 -5.72 -1.69 18.49
C LEU A 329 -6.41 -0.36 18.73
N ARG A 330 -6.80 -0.09 19.98
CA ARG A 330 -7.33 1.22 20.38
C ARG A 330 -6.74 1.70 21.69
N PRO A 331 -6.62 3.02 21.91
CA PRO A 331 -6.27 3.54 23.22
C PRO A 331 -7.28 3.09 24.29
N GLN A 332 -6.77 2.79 25.49
CA GLN A 332 -7.61 2.51 26.65
C GLN A 332 -8.50 3.71 26.99
N ARG A 333 -9.79 3.46 27.27
CA ARG A 333 -10.72 4.52 27.70
C ARG A 333 -10.32 5.05 29.10
N PRO A 334 -10.22 6.38 29.29
CA PRO A 334 -9.95 6.96 30.60
C PRO A 334 -10.96 6.49 31.65
N GLY A 335 -10.48 6.04 32.81
CA GLY A 335 -11.34 5.59 33.92
C GLY A 335 -12.01 4.23 33.74
N SER A 336 -11.81 3.55 32.60
CA SER A 336 -12.29 2.17 32.42
C SER A 336 -11.25 1.17 32.92
N PRO A 337 -11.64 0.17 33.74
CA PRO A 337 -10.73 -0.93 34.07
C PRO A 337 -10.33 -1.63 32.78
N MET A 338 -9.09 -2.10 32.74
CA MET A 338 -8.56 -2.84 31.59
C MET A 338 -9.37 -4.14 31.43
N GLY A 339 -10.29 -4.16 30.47
CA GLY A 339 -11.20 -5.26 30.22
C GLY A 339 -10.65 -6.27 29.22
N GLY A 340 -11.37 -7.39 29.06
CA GLY A 340 -11.17 -8.29 27.92
C GLY A 340 -11.46 -7.59 26.59
N PRO A 341 -11.18 -8.25 25.45
CA PRO A 341 -11.51 -7.70 24.13
C PRO A 341 -12.98 -7.30 24.07
N LEU A 342 -13.27 -6.13 23.47
CA LEU A 342 -14.66 -5.73 23.25
C LEU A 342 -15.36 -6.78 22.38
N ASP A 343 -16.56 -7.21 22.79
CA ASP A 343 -17.38 -8.16 22.02
C ASP A 343 -17.66 -7.58 20.62
N PRO A 344 -17.11 -8.19 19.54
CA PRO A 344 -17.29 -7.71 18.17
C PRO A 344 -18.78 -7.66 17.84
N GLY A 345 -19.44 -6.51 17.81
CA GLY A 345 -20.87 -6.44 17.48
C GLY A 345 -21.83 -6.98 18.55
N ALA A 346 -21.49 -6.88 19.84
CA ALA A 346 -22.52 -6.82 20.87
C ALA A 346 -23.49 -5.65 20.58
N PRO A 347 -24.81 -5.80 20.84
CA PRO A 347 -25.70 -4.66 20.93
C PRO A 347 -25.30 -3.83 22.15
N GLY A 348 -24.29 -2.98 21.98
CA GLY A 348 -24.12 -1.82 22.83
C GLY A 348 -25.36 -0.91 22.68
N PRO A 349 -25.67 -0.06 23.67
CA PRO A 349 -26.65 1.01 23.48
C PRO A 349 -26.29 1.75 22.19
N ALA A 350 -27.31 2.23 21.47
CA ALA A 350 -27.31 2.58 20.05
C ALA A 350 -26.24 3.58 19.53
N ASP A 351 -25.19 3.91 20.29
CA ASP A 351 -24.07 4.78 19.93
C ASP A 351 -22.66 4.20 20.25
N ASP A 352 -22.54 2.95 20.75
CA ASP A 352 -21.28 2.47 21.39
C ASP A 352 -20.63 1.20 20.79
N ALA A 353 -21.20 0.56 19.76
CA ALA A 353 -20.64 -0.70 19.24
C ALA A 353 -19.24 -0.53 18.61
N LEU A 354 -18.96 0.68 18.13
CA LEU A 354 -17.66 1.20 17.75
C LEU A 354 -17.79 2.72 17.88
N ALA A 355 -17.69 3.26 19.11
CA ALA A 355 -17.68 4.72 19.26
C ALA A 355 -16.64 5.27 18.27
N PRO A 356 -16.99 6.22 17.38
CA PRO A 356 -15.99 6.86 16.54
C PRO A 356 -14.87 7.32 17.45
N VAL A 357 -13.61 7.21 17.02
CA VAL A 357 -12.49 7.79 17.76
C VAL A 357 -12.77 9.30 17.79
N LEU A 358 -13.45 9.73 18.85
CA LEU A 358 -13.57 11.13 19.17
C LEU A 358 -12.15 11.52 19.54
N HIS A 359 -11.57 12.45 18.80
CA HIS A 359 -10.43 13.20 19.27
C HIS A 359 -11.03 14.34 20.10
N PRO A 360 -11.30 14.17 21.41
CA PRO A 360 -11.81 15.26 22.22
C PRO A 360 -10.77 16.37 22.19
N LEU A 361 -11.04 17.39 21.39
CA LEU A 361 -10.42 18.68 21.53
C LEU A 361 -11.10 19.31 22.74
N GLU A 362 -10.69 18.90 23.95
CA GLU A 362 -11.14 19.62 25.14
C GLU A 362 -10.77 21.09 24.94
N PRO A 363 -11.74 22.02 25.03
CA PRO A 363 -11.44 23.43 25.01
C PRO A 363 -10.58 23.73 26.23
N GLY A 364 -9.26 23.81 26.02
CA GLY A 364 -8.42 24.56 26.93
C GLY A 364 -8.96 25.97 26.93
N ALA A 365 -9.38 26.47 28.09
CA ALA A 365 -9.83 27.85 28.28
C ALA A 365 -8.71 28.89 28.04
N ASP A 366 -7.54 28.44 27.60
CA ASP A 366 -6.32 29.19 27.37
C ASP A 366 -5.92 29.03 25.90
N GLY A 367 -5.86 30.13 25.15
CA GLY A 367 -5.33 30.20 23.79
C GLY A 367 -3.83 29.90 23.70
N SER A 368 -3.38 28.82 24.33
CA SER A 368 -1.99 28.42 24.45
C SER A 368 -1.50 27.73 23.16
N PRO A 369 -0.19 27.84 22.83
CA PRO A 369 0.41 27.14 21.70
C PRO A 369 0.17 25.61 21.70
N ALA A 370 -0.06 25.03 22.88
CA ALA A 370 -0.38 23.61 23.02
C ALA A 370 -1.73 23.24 22.38
N GLY A 371 -2.74 24.13 22.41
CA GLY A 371 -4.04 23.90 21.77
C GLY A 371 -3.93 23.79 20.25
N VAL A 372 -3.11 24.66 19.63
CA VAL A 372 -2.84 24.63 18.18
C VAL A 372 -2.13 23.34 17.76
N LEU A 373 -1.15 22.88 18.55
CA LEU A 373 -0.45 21.62 18.30
C LEU A 373 -1.39 20.40 18.42
N ARG A 374 -2.29 20.40 19.42
CA ARG A 374 -3.32 19.34 19.55
C ARG A 374 -4.26 19.30 18.35
N PHE A 375 -4.72 20.46 17.88
CA PHE A 375 -5.56 20.55 16.69
C PHE A 375 -4.82 20.06 15.43
N ALA A 376 -3.56 20.47 15.23
CA ALA A 376 -2.75 20.00 14.12
C ALA A 376 -2.56 18.46 14.16
N GLY A 377 -2.34 17.90 15.36
CA GLY A 377 -2.32 16.45 15.55
C GLY A 377 -3.65 15.78 15.18
N ALA A 378 -4.78 16.34 15.62
CA ALA A 378 -6.11 15.82 15.27
C ALA A 378 -6.40 15.88 13.76
N VAL A 379 -5.94 16.93 13.06
CA VAL A 379 -6.02 17.03 11.59
C VAL A 379 -5.20 15.91 10.94
N LEU A 380 -3.96 15.68 11.39
CA LEU A 380 -3.12 14.61 10.85
C LEU A 380 -3.73 13.23 11.10
N SER A 381 -4.19 12.93 12.31
CA SER A 381 -4.89 11.68 12.61
C SER A 381 -6.14 11.51 11.75
N THR A 382 -6.92 12.58 11.56
CA THR A 382 -8.08 12.54 10.65
C THR A 382 -7.65 12.20 9.22
N MET A 383 -6.60 12.82 8.70
CA MET A 383 -6.08 12.53 7.36
C MET A 383 -5.64 11.06 7.19
N GLN A 384 -5.13 10.43 8.26
CA GLN A 384 -4.65 9.04 8.25
C GLN A 384 -5.78 8.03 8.49
N ASP A 385 -6.66 8.28 9.46
CA ASP A 385 -7.58 7.29 10.03
C ASP A 385 -9.04 7.47 9.58
N TRP A 386 -9.39 8.53 8.82
CA TRP A 386 -10.79 8.82 8.47
C TRP A 386 -11.46 7.65 7.74
N SER A 387 -10.74 7.01 6.81
CA SER A 387 -11.26 5.92 6.00
C SER A 387 -11.65 4.73 6.88
N ASP A 388 -10.79 4.38 7.83
CA ASP A 388 -11.01 3.25 8.73
C ASP A 388 -12.13 3.59 9.73
N THR A 389 -12.14 4.82 10.26
CA THR A 389 -13.14 5.32 11.21
C THR A 389 -14.56 5.28 10.62
N VAL A 390 -14.72 5.61 9.34
CA VAL A 390 -16.03 5.58 8.66
C VAL A 390 -16.47 4.15 8.34
N GLN A 391 -15.53 3.23 8.11
CA GLN A 391 -15.83 1.87 7.67
C GLN A 391 -16.09 0.89 8.81
N LEU A 392 -15.36 1.03 9.92
CA LEU A 392 -15.53 0.18 11.09
C LEU A 392 -17.00 0.03 11.53
N PRO A 393 -17.81 1.11 11.69
CA PRO A 393 -19.20 0.99 12.16
C PRO A 393 -20.17 0.35 11.16
N LEU A 394 -19.75 0.11 9.91
CA LEU A 394 -20.62 -0.43 8.87
C LEU A 394 -21.10 -1.85 9.22
N PRO A 395 -22.35 -2.19 8.86
CA PRO A 395 -22.88 -3.53 9.03
C PRO A 395 -22.06 -4.53 8.20
N GLY A 396 -21.66 -5.65 8.81
CA GLY A 396 -20.77 -6.62 8.18
C GLY A 396 -19.28 -6.33 8.39
N VAL A 397 -18.90 -5.12 8.84
CA VAL A 397 -17.51 -4.81 9.21
C VAL A 397 -17.36 -4.90 10.73
N ARG A 398 -18.23 -4.23 11.49
CA ARG A 398 -18.13 -4.20 12.97
C ARG A 398 -18.22 -5.56 13.66
N ASP A 399 -18.98 -6.49 13.09
CA ASP A 399 -19.26 -7.80 13.65
C ASP A 399 -18.11 -8.80 13.48
N ARG A 400 -17.11 -8.46 12.66
CA ARG A 400 -15.93 -9.30 12.39
C ARG A 400 -14.61 -8.68 12.86
N VAL A 401 -14.68 -7.55 13.57
CA VAL A 401 -13.51 -6.80 14.06
C VAL A 401 -13.50 -6.78 15.59
N ALA A 402 -12.50 -7.40 16.19
CA ALA A 402 -12.24 -7.29 17.62
C ALA A 402 -11.33 -6.10 17.91
N GLN A 403 -11.59 -5.42 19.03
CA GLN A 403 -10.78 -4.29 19.48
C GLN A 403 -10.02 -4.63 20.75
N VAL A 404 -8.70 -4.50 20.69
CA VAL A 404 -7.80 -4.70 21.83
C VAL A 404 -7.38 -3.34 22.37
N GLU A 405 -7.69 -3.08 23.63
CA GLU A 405 -7.23 -1.86 24.31
C GLU A 405 -5.74 -1.92 24.60
N VAL A 406 -5.04 -0.83 24.31
CA VAL A 406 -3.62 -0.63 24.60
C VAL A 406 -3.47 0.47 25.68
N PRO A 407 -2.76 0.20 26.79
CA PRO A 407 -2.51 1.20 27.84
C PRO A 407 -1.74 2.42 27.32
N SER A 408 -1.85 3.55 28.02
CA SER A 408 -1.05 4.74 27.67
C SER A 408 0.45 4.47 27.88
N GLY A 409 1.23 4.68 26.83
CA GLY A 409 2.68 4.44 26.82
C GLY A 409 3.08 3.12 26.14
N ASP A 410 2.15 2.20 25.90
CA ASP A 410 2.41 0.99 25.12
C ASP A 410 2.02 1.22 23.63
N GLY A 411 2.85 0.76 22.70
CA GLY A 411 2.55 0.75 21.26
C GLY A 411 2.75 2.09 20.52
N GLY A 412 2.27 2.13 19.27
CA GLY A 412 2.39 3.30 18.39
C GLY A 412 3.84 3.63 18.05
N TRP A 413 4.32 4.77 18.55
CA TRP A 413 5.70 5.25 18.37
C TRP A 413 6.65 4.81 19.49
N ASP A 414 6.17 4.15 20.55
CA ASP A 414 7.07 3.61 21.58
C ASP A 414 7.64 2.26 21.12
N LEU A 415 8.84 2.31 20.57
CA LEU A 415 9.58 1.13 20.12
C LEU A 415 10.28 0.38 21.27
N ARG A 416 10.21 0.87 22.51
CA ARG A 416 10.93 0.30 23.66
C ARG A 416 10.00 -0.38 24.65
N MET A 417 8.97 -1.03 24.13
CA MET A 417 8.06 -1.82 24.96
C MET A 417 8.82 -2.95 25.67
N PRO A 418 8.69 -3.09 27.00
CA PRO A 418 9.34 -4.17 27.72
C PRO A 418 8.72 -5.53 27.32
N PRO A 419 9.47 -6.64 27.38
CA PRO A 419 8.98 -7.97 26.99
C PRO A 419 7.66 -8.37 27.65
N GLU A 420 7.44 -7.97 28.91
CA GLU A 420 6.21 -8.24 29.63
C GLU A 420 5.01 -7.48 29.06
N ALA A 421 5.20 -6.27 28.53
CA ALA A 421 4.14 -5.51 27.86
C ALA A 421 3.76 -6.17 26.53
N ILE A 422 4.75 -6.59 25.75
CA ILE A 422 4.54 -7.32 24.49
C ILE A 422 3.78 -8.63 24.76
N ALA A 423 4.19 -9.40 25.78
CA ALA A 423 3.51 -10.64 26.17
C ALA A 423 2.06 -10.41 26.62
N ARG A 424 1.78 -9.34 27.39
CA ARG A 424 0.41 -8.97 27.76
C ARG A 424 -0.44 -8.61 26.55
N LEU A 425 0.10 -7.83 25.61
CA LEU A 425 -0.60 -7.43 24.39
C LEU A 425 -0.90 -8.66 23.51
N ALA A 426 0.08 -9.54 23.32
CA ALA A 426 -0.10 -10.82 22.62
C ALA A 426 -1.16 -11.70 23.29
N GLY A 427 -1.21 -11.73 24.64
CA GLY A 427 -2.26 -12.41 25.40
C GLY A 427 -3.66 -11.89 25.08
N ARG A 428 -3.86 -10.57 25.04
CA ARG A 428 -5.15 -9.97 24.65
C ARG A 428 -5.51 -10.24 23.19
N GLY A 429 -4.51 -10.21 22.30
CA GLY A 429 -4.71 -10.59 20.90
C GLY A 429 -5.22 -12.03 20.77
N ARG A 430 -4.68 -12.95 21.58
CA ARG A 430 -5.15 -14.34 21.64
C ARG A 430 -6.61 -14.43 22.13
N GLU A 431 -6.96 -13.70 23.19
CA GLU A 431 -8.33 -13.64 23.69
C GLU A 431 -9.29 -13.08 22.63
N ALA A 432 -8.89 -12.04 21.89
CA ALA A 432 -9.66 -11.47 20.80
C ALA A 432 -9.90 -12.49 19.67
N GLY A 433 -8.87 -13.27 19.30
CA GLY A 433 -8.99 -14.35 18.32
C GLY A 433 -9.94 -15.46 18.78
N VAL A 434 -9.88 -15.85 20.06
CA VAL A 434 -10.81 -16.82 20.64
C VAL A 434 -12.26 -16.30 20.59
N ALA A 435 -12.48 -15.05 20.97
CA ALA A 435 -13.80 -14.42 20.93
C ALA A 435 -14.38 -14.37 19.51
N LEU A 436 -13.56 -13.98 18.50
CA LEU A 436 -13.97 -13.97 17.09
C LEU A 436 -14.35 -15.38 16.59
N ARG A 437 -13.52 -16.38 16.91
CA ARG A 437 -13.79 -17.77 16.55
C ARG A 437 -15.13 -18.21 17.15
N GLU A 438 -15.29 -18.07 18.47
CA GLU A 438 -16.50 -18.51 19.18
C GLU A 438 -17.75 -17.83 18.65
N ARG A 439 -17.67 -16.52 18.35
CA ARG A 439 -18.77 -15.78 17.73
C ARG A 439 -19.19 -16.38 16.40
N PHE A 440 -18.25 -16.70 15.52
CA PHE A 440 -18.57 -17.18 14.17
C PHE A 440 -18.94 -18.65 14.12
N THR A 441 -18.47 -19.48 15.06
CA THR A 441 -18.73 -20.92 15.06
C THR A 441 -19.89 -21.34 15.96
N THR A 442 -20.23 -20.57 16.98
CA THR A 442 -21.28 -20.94 17.93
C THR A 442 -22.65 -20.50 17.43
N ALA A 443 -23.62 -21.40 17.48
CA ALA A 443 -25.01 -21.07 17.17
C ALA A 443 -25.62 -20.20 18.28
N GLY A 444 -26.25 -19.09 17.89
CA GLY A 444 -27.01 -18.24 18.79
C GLY A 444 -28.41 -18.79 19.10
N ALA A 445 -29.21 -18.01 19.83
CA ALA A 445 -30.58 -18.40 20.20
C ALA A 445 -31.52 -18.63 19.00
N SER A 446 -31.21 -18.05 17.82
CA SER A 446 -31.93 -18.27 16.57
C SER A 446 -31.57 -19.59 15.88
N GLY A 447 -30.58 -20.33 16.38
CA GLY A 447 -30.01 -21.51 15.73
C GLY A 447 -29.00 -21.21 14.62
N TRP A 448 -28.81 -19.94 14.24
CA TRP A 448 -27.80 -19.53 13.27
C TRP A 448 -26.45 -19.31 13.96
N THR A 449 -25.38 -19.71 13.28
CA THR A 449 -24.01 -19.34 13.60
C THR A 449 -23.76 -17.86 13.36
N GLY A 450 -22.72 -17.29 13.98
CA GLY A 450 -22.29 -15.93 13.66
C GLY A 450 -21.87 -15.78 12.20
N TRP A 451 -21.33 -16.83 11.56
CA TRP A 451 -21.01 -16.81 10.14
C TRP A 451 -22.26 -16.67 9.25
N GLU A 452 -23.32 -17.43 9.52
CA GLU A 452 -24.59 -17.31 8.79
C GLU A 452 -25.21 -15.93 8.98
N THR A 453 -25.17 -15.43 10.22
CA THR A 453 -25.63 -14.09 10.56
C THR A 453 -24.84 -13.03 9.78
N HIS A 454 -23.51 -13.13 9.73
CA HIS A 454 -22.65 -12.22 8.98
C HIS A 454 -22.96 -12.25 7.47
N ARG A 455 -23.09 -13.43 6.86
CA ARG A 455 -23.45 -13.57 5.44
C ARG A 455 -24.80 -12.92 5.15
N TRP A 456 -25.77 -13.13 6.02
CA TRP A 456 -27.09 -12.52 5.91
C TRP A 456 -27.04 -11.00 6.05
N THR A 457 -26.31 -10.48 7.05
CA THR A 457 -26.11 -9.04 7.26
C THR A 457 -25.46 -8.40 6.04
N ARG A 458 -24.39 -8.99 5.48
CA ARG A 458 -23.75 -8.48 4.26
C ARG A 458 -24.70 -8.44 3.08
N LEU A 459 -25.41 -9.54 2.82
CA LEU A 459 -26.38 -9.60 1.73
C LEU A 459 -27.49 -8.54 1.91
N ARG A 460 -28.11 -8.46 3.09
CA ARG A 460 -29.18 -7.49 3.37
C ARG A 460 -28.71 -6.04 3.32
N ALA A 461 -27.48 -5.75 3.72
CA ALA A 461 -26.90 -4.41 3.63
C ALA A 461 -26.56 -4.02 2.18
N SER A 462 -26.24 -4.98 1.30
CA SER A 462 -25.88 -4.70 -0.10
C SER A 462 -27.05 -4.71 -1.09
N LEU A 463 -28.15 -5.40 -0.82
CA LEU A 463 -29.33 -5.42 -1.69
C LEU A 463 -29.92 -4.02 -2.03
N PRO A 464 -30.02 -3.06 -1.07
CA PRO A 464 -30.48 -1.70 -1.38
C PRO A 464 -29.66 -1.00 -2.46
N LEU A 465 -28.37 -1.34 -2.60
CA LEU A 465 -27.49 -0.77 -3.62
C LEU A 465 -27.93 -1.16 -5.04
N LEU A 466 -28.51 -2.34 -5.21
CA LEU A 466 -29.04 -2.78 -6.51
C LEU A 466 -30.29 -1.97 -6.91
N GLU A 467 -31.16 -1.73 -5.94
CA GLU A 467 -32.38 -0.92 -6.12
C GLU A 467 -32.02 0.55 -6.37
N GLU A 468 -31.03 1.10 -5.65
CA GLU A 468 -30.49 2.44 -5.87
C GLU A 468 -29.91 2.60 -7.28
N ALA A 469 -29.01 1.69 -7.70
CA ALA A 469 -28.43 1.69 -9.05
C ALA A 469 -29.50 1.54 -10.14
N ALA A 470 -30.51 0.69 -9.92
CA ALA A 470 -31.61 0.52 -10.85
C ALA A 470 -32.45 1.80 -10.97
N GLY A 471 -32.72 2.48 -9.86
CA GLY A 471 -33.40 3.77 -9.84
C GLY A 471 -32.63 4.85 -10.60
N GLU A 472 -31.31 4.97 -10.37
CA GLU A 472 -30.43 5.90 -11.09
C GLU A 472 -30.45 5.63 -12.60
N LEU A 473 -30.36 4.36 -13.01
CA LEU A 473 -30.41 3.98 -14.43
C LEU A 473 -31.77 4.21 -15.07
N VAL A 474 -32.88 3.94 -14.37
CA VAL A 474 -34.23 4.26 -14.89
C VAL A 474 -34.35 5.75 -15.15
N ALA A 475 -33.89 6.59 -14.22
CA ALA A 475 -33.90 8.04 -14.39
C ALA A 475 -33.01 8.47 -15.57
N ALA A 476 -31.78 7.97 -15.66
CA ALA A 476 -30.86 8.31 -16.75
C ALA A 476 -31.33 7.84 -18.14
N LEU A 477 -32.14 6.78 -18.20
CA LEU A 477 -32.70 6.25 -19.45
C LEU A 477 -34.06 6.88 -19.80
N ASP A 478 -34.57 7.86 -19.06
CA ASP A 478 -35.75 8.62 -19.46
C ASP A 478 -35.37 9.56 -20.63
N PRO A 479 -36.01 9.46 -21.81
CA PRO A 479 -35.73 10.35 -22.93
C PRO A 479 -35.85 11.85 -22.61
N ALA A 480 -36.61 12.21 -21.56
CA ALA A 480 -36.73 13.59 -21.10
C ALA A 480 -35.43 14.13 -20.46
N THR A 481 -34.45 13.27 -20.15
CA THR A 481 -33.15 13.70 -19.60
C THR A 481 -32.18 14.22 -20.65
N ALA A 482 -32.36 13.88 -21.93
CA ALA A 482 -31.52 14.37 -23.01
C ALA A 482 -31.82 15.85 -23.33
N GLY A 483 -30.79 16.68 -23.37
CA GLY A 483 -30.89 18.08 -23.78
C GLY A 483 -31.17 18.24 -25.29
N PRO A 484 -31.57 19.44 -25.75
CA PRO A 484 -31.80 19.69 -27.17
C PRO A 484 -30.55 19.40 -28.02
N GLY A 485 -30.64 18.41 -28.92
CA GLY A 485 -29.55 17.99 -29.81
C GLY A 485 -28.64 16.90 -29.26
N GLU A 486 -28.89 16.41 -28.05
CA GLU A 486 -28.20 15.26 -27.46
C GLU A 486 -28.86 13.95 -27.90
N GLN A 487 -28.07 12.86 -27.96
CA GLN A 487 -28.61 11.52 -28.19
C GLN A 487 -29.12 10.93 -26.87
N ASP A 488 -30.29 10.30 -26.92
CA ASP A 488 -30.83 9.57 -25.78
C ASP A 488 -29.99 8.31 -25.48
N LEU A 489 -29.75 8.03 -24.20
CA LEU A 489 -28.93 6.89 -23.78
C LEU A 489 -29.52 5.54 -24.24
N ARG A 490 -30.85 5.37 -24.33
CA ARG A 490 -31.43 4.13 -24.88
C ARG A 490 -31.14 3.99 -26.36
N GLU A 491 -31.14 5.08 -27.11
CA GLU A 491 -30.74 5.07 -28.52
C GLU A 491 -29.25 4.72 -28.67
N MET A 492 -28.39 5.33 -27.87
CA MET A 492 -26.95 5.02 -27.84
C MET A 492 -26.68 3.54 -27.54
N LEU A 493 -27.40 2.93 -26.58
CA LEU A 493 -27.31 1.49 -26.28
C LEU A 493 -27.79 0.56 -27.41
N ARG A 494 -28.51 1.11 -28.40
CA ARG A 494 -28.96 0.39 -29.59
C ARG A 494 -28.01 0.54 -30.79
N LEU A 495 -27.01 1.42 -30.71
CA LEU A 495 -26.02 1.57 -31.77
C LEU A 495 -25.23 0.26 -31.99
N PRO A 496 -24.95 -0.12 -33.24
CA PRO A 496 -24.06 -1.22 -33.54
C PRO A 496 -22.61 -0.85 -33.13
N PRO A 497 -21.76 -1.84 -32.77
CA PRO A 497 -20.44 -1.56 -32.22
C PRO A 497 -19.56 -0.67 -33.11
N GLU A 498 -19.74 -0.75 -34.43
CA GLU A 498 -18.99 -0.01 -35.43
C GLU A 498 -19.35 1.50 -35.46
N GLU A 499 -20.52 1.86 -34.93
CA GLU A 499 -21.01 3.25 -34.88
C GLU A 499 -20.71 3.92 -33.54
N VAL A 500 -20.18 3.19 -32.55
CA VAL A 500 -19.81 3.74 -31.24
C VAL A 500 -18.37 4.27 -31.32
N PRO A 501 -18.14 5.59 -31.21
CA PRO A 501 -16.83 6.19 -31.50
C PRO A 501 -15.77 5.89 -30.45
N VAL A 502 -16.16 5.54 -29.22
CA VAL A 502 -15.25 5.34 -28.09
C VAL A 502 -15.73 4.16 -27.24
N HIS A 503 -14.81 3.27 -26.86
CA HIS A 503 -15.09 2.06 -26.10
C HIS A 503 -16.23 1.20 -26.70
N PRO A 504 -16.16 0.85 -28.00
CA PRO A 504 -17.18 0.02 -28.63
C PRO A 504 -17.22 -1.36 -27.99
N TRP A 505 -18.37 -2.02 -28.08
CA TRP A 505 -18.46 -3.44 -27.74
C TRP A 505 -17.50 -4.24 -28.62
N THR A 506 -16.73 -5.15 -28.03
CA THR A 506 -15.83 -6.08 -28.74
C THR A 506 -16.57 -6.95 -29.77
N GLY A 507 -17.87 -7.14 -29.59
CA GLY A 507 -18.72 -7.80 -30.56
C GLY A 507 -20.19 -7.85 -30.14
N ARG A 508 -21.02 -8.40 -31.03
CA ARG A 508 -22.48 -8.49 -30.86
C ARG A 508 -22.90 -9.29 -29.63
N SER A 509 -22.16 -10.34 -29.28
CA SER A 509 -22.45 -11.17 -28.11
C SER A 509 -22.27 -10.41 -26.79
N GLN A 510 -21.21 -9.60 -26.67
CA GLN A 510 -20.97 -8.75 -25.49
C GLN A 510 -22.09 -7.72 -25.35
N ARG A 511 -22.46 -7.05 -26.45
CA ARG A 511 -23.57 -6.09 -26.47
C ARG A 511 -24.89 -6.71 -26.02
N ARG A 512 -25.24 -7.89 -26.55
CA ARG A 512 -26.46 -8.60 -26.16
C ARG A 512 -26.46 -8.93 -24.66
N ARG A 513 -25.33 -9.37 -24.12
CA ARG A 513 -25.18 -9.64 -22.68
C ARG A 513 -25.36 -8.37 -21.85
N ALA A 514 -24.79 -7.25 -22.27
CA ALA A 514 -24.95 -5.96 -21.58
C ALA A 514 -26.42 -5.51 -21.56
N GLN A 515 -27.15 -5.65 -22.67
CA GLN A 515 -28.57 -5.33 -22.74
C GLN A 515 -29.42 -6.23 -21.84
N GLN A 516 -29.12 -7.53 -21.76
CA GLN A 516 -29.79 -8.46 -20.85
C GLN A 516 -29.51 -8.12 -19.38
N ALA A 517 -28.26 -7.79 -19.05
CA ALA A 517 -27.88 -7.38 -17.69
C ALA A 517 -28.59 -6.08 -17.28
N LEU A 518 -28.65 -5.09 -18.18
CA LEU A 518 -29.37 -3.86 -17.95
C LEU A 518 -30.87 -4.11 -17.73
N ALA A 519 -31.50 -4.92 -18.58
CA ALA A 519 -32.92 -5.24 -18.43
C ALA A 519 -33.23 -5.89 -17.06
N GLY A 520 -32.43 -6.89 -16.65
CA GLY A 520 -32.59 -7.52 -15.33
C GLY A 520 -32.35 -6.58 -14.16
N LEU A 521 -31.43 -5.61 -14.29
CA LEU A 521 -31.21 -4.61 -13.25
C LEU A 521 -32.39 -3.63 -13.16
N LEU A 522 -32.96 -3.19 -14.29
CA LEU A 522 -34.10 -2.27 -14.31
C LEU A 522 -35.36 -2.88 -13.68
N GLU A 523 -35.52 -4.20 -13.71
CA GLU A 523 -36.59 -4.92 -12.98
C GLU A 523 -36.50 -4.72 -11.45
N SER A 524 -35.33 -4.33 -10.93
CA SER A 524 -35.11 -4.05 -9.51
C SER A 524 -35.39 -2.58 -9.12
N SER A 525 -35.97 -1.78 -10.01
CA SER A 525 -36.24 -0.35 -9.76
C SER A 525 -37.24 -0.14 -8.61
N PRO A 526 -37.03 0.84 -7.72
CA PRO A 526 -37.97 1.18 -6.64
C PRO A 526 -39.21 1.93 -7.14
N ALA A 527 -39.30 2.24 -8.44
CA ALA A 527 -40.39 3.01 -9.01
C ALA A 527 -41.73 2.27 -8.84
N GLY A 528 -42.66 2.88 -8.09
CA GLY A 528 -43.97 2.28 -7.80
C GLY A 528 -43.97 1.24 -6.68
N VAL A 529 -42.82 0.98 -6.03
CA VAL A 529 -42.72 0.06 -4.88
C VAL A 529 -43.02 0.82 -3.56
N PRO A 530 -43.97 0.34 -2.73
CA PRO A 530 -44.23 0.90 -1.40
C PRO A 530 -42.96 0.93 -0.52
N PRO A 531 -42.73 1.98 0.28
CA PRO A 531 -41.51 2.12 1.08
C PRO A 531 -41.18 0.92 1.97
N GLU A 532 -42.18 0.23 2.50
CA GLU A 532 -42.07 -0.98 3.35
C GLU A 532 -41.61 -2.23 2.59
N ASP A 533 -41.86 -2.28 1.28
CA ASP A 533 -41.50 -3.39 0.39
C ASP A 533 -40.16 -3.18 -0.32
N ARG A 534 -39.59 -1.97 -0.21
CA ARG A 534 -38.27 -1.63 -0.76
C ARG A 534 -37.16 -2.42 -0.09
N LEU A 535 -36.09 -2.70 -0.81
CA LEU A 535 -34.99 -3.52 -0.31
C LEU A 535 -34.27 -2.86 0.88
N GLY A 536 -34.32 -1.53 0.99
CA GLY A 536 -33.82 -0.75 2.13
C GLY A 536 -34.66 -0.87 3.41
N ALA A 537 -35.92 -1.30 3.33
CA ALA A 537 -36.78 -1.43 4.50
C ALA A 537 -36.26 -2.52 5.44
N GLY A 538 -36.03 -2.16 6.72
CA GLY A 538 -35.45 -3.07 7.71
C GLY A 538 -34.03 -3.54 7.40
N ALA A 539 -33.32 -2.90 6.45
CA ALA A 539 -31.93 -3.22 6.16
C ALA A 539 -31.01 -2.76 7.32
N PRO A 540 -29.88 -3.44 7.53
CA PRO A 540 -28.89 -3.05 8.55
C PRO A 540 -28.45 -1.59 8.42
N GLN A 541 -28.19 -0.94 9.55
CA GLN A 541 -27.79 0.46 9.64
C GLN A 541 -26.35 0.62 10.17
N PRO A 542 -25.61 1.67 9.76
CA PRO A 542 -25.97 2.66 8.72
C PRO A 542 -26.00 2.05 7.30
N PRO A 543 -26.67 2.69 6.32
CA PRO A 543 -26.77 2.15 4.96
C PRO A 543 -25.42 2.21 4.24
N LEU A 544 -25.18 1.25 3.36
CA LEU A 544 -24.06 1.30 2.42
C LEU A 544 -24.37 2.29 1.29
N ALA A 545 -23.34 2.76 0.59
CA ALA A 545 -23.48 3.63 -0.58
C ALA A 545 -22.57 3.17 -1.73
N LEU A 546 -23.06 3.29 -2.97
CA LEU A 546 -22.26 3.05 -4.17
C LEU A 546 -21.29 4.20 -4.41
N ARG A 547 -20.00 3.89 -4.61
CA ARG A 547 -18.98 4.87 -4.97
C ARG A 547 -18.13 4.34 -6.11
N TYR A 548 -17.92 5.19 -7.12
CA TYR A 548 -17.01 4.89 -8.23
C TYR A 548 -15.57 5.13 -7.78
N GLY A 549 -14.71 4.14 -7.98
CA GLY A 549 -13.27 4.23 -7.74
C GLY A 549 -12.50 3.47 -8.81
N PRO A 550 -11.24 3.84 -9.08
CA PRO A 550 -10.40 3.04 -9.97
C PRO A 550 -10.18 1.66 -9.35
N ARG A 551 -10.19 0.61 -10.17
CA ARG A 551 -9.58 -0.66 -9.75
C ARG A 551 -8.08 -0.44 -9.59
N ASP A 552 -7.50 -1.01 -8.54
CA ASP A 552 -6.07 -0.91 -8.27
C ASP A 552 -5.27 -1.58 -9.40
N GLY A 553 -4.84 -0.76 -10.34
CA GLY A 553 -3.87 -1.07 -11.38
C GLY A 553 -3.00 0.17 -11.55
N VAL A 554 -1.69 -0.05 -11.66
CA VAL A 554 -0.72 1.02 -11.97
C VAL A 554 -0.90 1.44 -13.42
#